data_AF-A0AB36XVH1-F1
#
_entry.id   AF-A0AB36XVH1-F1
#
_cell.length_a   1.000
_cell.length_b   1.000
_cell.length_c   1.000
_cell.angle_alpha   90.00
_cell.angle_beta   90.00
_cell.angle_gamma   90.00
#
_symmetry.space_group_name_H-M   'P 1'
#
loop_
_entity.id
_entity.type
_entity.pdbx_description
1 polymer ?
#
loop_
_entity_poly.entity_id
_entity_poly.type
_entity_poly.pdbx_seq_one_letter_code
_entity_poly.pdbx_strand_id
1 'polypeptide(L)'
;MSFKSKLSQLNLEVDTHAQLSKNRSVVDGYSKIANRLKKVADTLTVEANKKYLVEQLVQHGGVPVDPETGVFADVDNLLELLANYKASWEELKEKSLQEENNCLYQLEVGVKQKAKEFSEFHDLSWQEWVILKRKDFTVPELILENQRNVYKNEDLYKNYKLTLESFNREYDGFSFKLDQYNQINKLVEKLIELHGQMNTDNLPEAVQKFFNSVNNYKFSRPTLDLLTEEVFIWLKENNMLSKFMVTPNV
;
A
#
# COMPACT_ATOMS: atom_id res chain seq x y z
N MET A 1 -35.56 51.50 45.51
CA MET A 1 -35.64 50.05 45.22
C MET A 1 -35.81 49.29 46.52
N SER A 2 -36.82 48.42 46.64
CA SER A 2 -37.05 47.65 47.87
C SER A 2 -36.21 46.37 47.90
N PHE A 3 -35.94 45.83 49.08
CA PHE A 3 -35.22 44.56 49.25
C PHE A 3 -35.85 43.42 48.42
N LYS A 4 -37.18 43.42 48.29
CA LYS A 4 -37.93 42.45 47.49
C LYS A 4 -37.57 42.52 46.00
N SER A 5 -37.32 43.71 45.44
CA SER A 5 -36.93 43.85 44.03
C SER A 5 -35.51 43.34 43.78
N LYS A 6 -34.58 43.56 44.73
CA LYS A 6 -33.21 43.03 44.66
C LYS A 6 -33.17 41.51 44.77
N LEU A 7 -33.99 40.92 45.66
CA LEU A 7 -34.10 39.47 45.81
C LEU A 7 -34.65 38.81 44.53
N SER A 8 -35.65 39.42 43.90
CA SER A 8 -36.19 38.94 42.63
C SER A 8 -35.16 39.01 41.49
N GLN A 9 -34.35 40.07 41.43
CA GLN A 9 -33.25 40.16 40.45
C GLN A 9 -32.17 39.11 40.68
N LEU A 10 -31.77 38.88 41.93
CA LEU A 10 -30.76 37.86 42.25
C LEU A 10 -31.25 36.45 41.88
N ASN A 11 -32.51 36.11 42.15
CA ASN A 11 -33.07 34.82 41.74
C ASN A 11 -33.08 34.67 40.22
N LEU A 12 -33.43 35.73 39.48
CA LEU A 12 -33.38 35.73 38.02
C LEU A 12 -31.96 35.52 37.49
N GLU A 13 -30.96 36.16 38.11
CA GLU A 13 -29.54 35.99 37.75
C GLU A 13 -29.06 34.56 38.03
N VAL A 14 -29.44 33.98 39.17
CA VAL A 14 -29.12 32.58 39.51
C VAL A 14 -29.75 31.61 38.52
N ASP A 15 -31.03 31.79 38.18
CA ASP A 15 -31.73 30.94 37.22
C ASP A 15 -31.12 31.06 35.81
N THR A 16 -30.75 32.28 35.41
CA THR A 16 -30.07 32.54 34.12
C THR A 16 -28.71 31.86 34.09
N HIS A 17 -27.93 31.95 35.17
CA HIS A 17 -26.63 31.29 35.27
C HIS A 17 -26.77 29.76 35.25
N ALA A 18 -27.77 29.20 35.92
CA ALA A 18 -28.04 27.76 35.89
C ALA A 18 -28.42 27.28 34.47
N GLN A 19 -29.25 28.04 33.76
CA GLN A 19 -29.58 27.76 32.36
C GLN A 19 -28.36 27.85 31.43
N LEU A 20 -27.52 28.87 31.60
CA LEU A 20 -26.27 29.02 30.83
C LEU A 20 -25.32 27.85 31.09
N SER A 21 -25.16 27.42 32.34
CA SER A 21 -24.34 26.26 32.70
C SER A 21 -24.87 24.98 32.05
N LYS A 22 -26.19 24.75 32.09
CA LYS A 22 -26.84 23.61 31.42
C LYS A 22 -26.62 23.65 29.91
N ASN A 23 -26.83 24.80 29.27
CA ASN A 23 -26.62 24.96 27.83
C ASN A 23 -25.17 24.68 27.44
N ARG A 24 -24.20 25.17 28.22
CA ARG A 24 -22.78 24.88 28.00
C ARG A 24 -22.49 23.38 28.07
N SER A 25 -23.03 22.68 29.06
CA SER A 25 -22.88 21.21 29.17
C SER A 25 -23.45 20.47 27.96
N VAL A 26 -24.57 20.94 27.40
CA VAL A 26 -25.18 20.36 26.19
C VAL A 26 -24.28 20.58 24.97
N VAL A 27 -23.78 21.80 24.79
CA VAL A 27 -22.84 22.16 23.71
C VAL A 27 -21.56 21.32 23.80
N ASP A 28 -21.01 21.14 25.00
CA ASP A 28 -19.82 20.32 25.22
C ASP A 28 -20.08 18.84 24.87
N GLY A 29 -21.26 18.32 25.22
CA GLY A 29 -21.71 16.97 24.86
C GLY A 29 -21.79 16.77 23.35
N TYR A 30 -22.45 17.68 22.64
CA TYR A 30 -22.54 17.66 21.18
C TYR A 30 -21.18 17.78 20.50
N SER A 31 -20.31 18.64 21.00
CA SER A 31 -18.95 18.81 20.47
C SER A 31 -18.12 17.54 20.62
N LYS A 32 -18.23 16.84 21.76
CA LYS A 32 -17.58 15.55 21.98
C LYS A 32 -18.08 14.50 20.99
N ILE A 33 -19.39 14.36 20.82
CA ILE A 33 -20.00 13.42 19.87
C ILE A 33 -19.53 13.71 18.44
N ALA A 34 -19.60 14.97 18.01
CA ALA A 34 -19.19 15.37 16.67
C ALA A 34 -17.72 15.02 16.40
N ASN A 35 -16.83 15.31 17.35
CA ASN A 35 -15.41 14.97 17.23
C ASN A 35 -15.15 13.47 17.14
N ARG A 36 -15.91 12.66 17.90
CA ARG A 36 -15.83 11.20 17.90
C ARG A 36 -16.27 10.60 16.56
N LEU A 37 -17.45 11.00 16.09
CA LEU A 37 -17.96 10.60 14.78
C LEU A 37 -17.05 11.05 13.63
N LYS A 38 -16.47 12.26 13.75
CA LYS A 38 -15.52 12.76 12.76
C LYS A 38 -14.27 11.87 12.68
N LYS A 39 -13.70 11.43 13.81
CA LYS A 39 -12.56 10.51 13.81
C LYS A 39 -12.89 9.19 13.12
N VAL A 40 -14.08 8.65 13.37
CA VAL A 40 -14.58 7.43 12.70
C VAL A 40 -14.65 7.66 11.18
N ALA A 41 -15.28 8.75 10.76
CA ALA A 41 -15.42 9.09 9.34
C ALA A 41 -14.07 9.34 8.65
N ASP A 42 -13.18 10.11 9.27
CA ASP A 42 -11.83 10.39 8.76
C ASP A 42 -11.03 9.08 8.59
N THR A 43 -11.12 8.17 9.57
CA THR A 43 -10.46 6.85 9.51
C THR A 43 -10.97 6.02 8.33
N LEU A 44 -12.30 5.91 8.18
CA LEU A 44 -12.90 5.17 7.06
C LEU A 44 -12.60 5.82 5.71
N THR A 45 -12.52 7.15 5.65
CA THR A 45 -12.19 7.87 4.42
C THR A 45 -10.77 7.55 3.93
N VAL A 46 -9.81 7.45 4.86
CA VAL A 46 -8.43 7.03 4.52
C VAL A 46 -8.43 5.64 3.91
N GLU A 47 -9.09 4.67 4.54
CA GLU A 47 -9.12 3.29 4.03
C GLU A 47 -9.93 3.16 2.74
N ALA A 48 -11.01 3.93 2.56
CA ALA A 48 -11.75 3.98 1.30
C ALA A 48 -10.90 4.51 0.14
N ASN A 49 -10.06 5.52 0.39
CA ASN A 49 -9.13 6.03 -0.61
C ASN A 49 -8.06 5.00 -0.99
N LYS A 50 -7.53 4.24 0.00
CA LYS A 50 -6.61 3.13 -0.27
C LYS A 50 -7.27 2.04 -1.09
N LYS A 51 -8.49 1.63 -0.71
CA LYS A 51 -9.29 0.63 -1.45
C LYS A 51 -9.45 1.04 -2.91
N TYR A 52 -9.82 2.30 -3.17
CA TYR A 52 -9.94 2.80 -4.53
C TYR A 52 -8.65 2.61 -5.34
N LEU A 53 -7.48 2.89 -4.75
CA LEU A 53 -6.20 2.66 -5.42
C LEU A 53 -5.92 1.17 -5.66
N VAL A 54 -6.24 0.31 -4.70
CA VAL A 54 -6.10 -1.14 -4.87
C VAL A 54 -7.01 -1.66 -5.99
N GLU A 55 -8.23 -1.16 -6.12
CA GLU A 55 -9.13 -1.48 -7.23
C GLU A 55 -8.57 -1.02 -8.58
N GLN A 56 -7.84 0.10 -8.63
CA GLN A 56 -7.13 0.50 -9.86
C GLN A 56 -6.00 -0.46 -10.22
N LEU A 57 -5.34 -1.13 -9.26
CA LEU A 57 -4.31 -2.13 -9.55
C LEU A 57 -4.86 -3.27 -10.41
N VAL A 58 -6.13 -3.64 -10.21
CA VAL A 58 -6.82 -4.71 -10.97
C VAL A 58 -6.85 -4.40 -12.46
N GLN A 59 -7.08 -3.14 -12.83
CA GLN A 59 -7.08 -2.71 -14.24
C GLN A 59 -5.71 -2.94 -14.91
N HIS A 60 -4.65 -2.99 -14.11
CA HIS A 60 -3.29 -3.24 -14.55
C HIS A 60 -2.79 -4.64 -14.16
N GLY A 61 -3.68 -5.61 -13.93
CA GLY A 61 -3.31 -7.01 -13.67
C GLY A 61 -3.05 -7.35 -12.21
N GLY A 62 -3.47 -6.50 -11.27
CA GLY A 62 -3.53 -6.81 -9.84
C GLY A 62 -4.64 -7.81 -9.50
N VAL A 63 -4.51 -8.43 -8.33
CA VAL A 63 -5.52 -9.36 -7.83
C VAL A 63 -6.78 -8.58 -7.45
N PRO A 64 -7.98 -9.00 -7.92
CA PRO A 64 -9.24 -8.39 -7.52
C PRO A 64 -9.44 -8.43 -6.01
N VAL A 65 -10.00 -7.35 -5.46
CA VAL A 65 -10.49 -7.36 -4.08
C VAL A 65 -11.72 -8.25 -4.01
N ASP A 66 -11.59 -9.41 -3.37
CA ASP A 66 -12.69 -10.33 -3.16
C ASP A 66 -13.52 -9.89 -1.94
N PRO A 67 -14.81 -9.50 -2.11
CA PRO A 67 -15.68 -9.11 -1.01
C PRO A 67 -15.94 -10.23 0.01
N GLU A 68 -15.74 -11.49 -0.38
CA GLU A 68 -15.89 -12.65 0.50
C GLU A 68 -14.64 -12.92 1.36
N THR A 69 -13.58 -12.13 1.19
CA THR A 69 -12.42 -12.23 2.07
C THR A 69 -12.80 -11.93 3.52
N GLY A 70 -12.21 -12.71 4.44
CA GLY A 70 -12.47 -12.57 5.88
C GLY A 70 -12.16 -11.18 6.45
N VAL A 71 -11.45 -10.33 5.71
CA VAL A 71 -11.19 -8.93 6.06
C VAL A 71 -12.50 -8.11 6.09
N PHE A 72 -13.46 -8.43 5.21
CA PHE A 72 -14.78 -7.78 5.17
C PHE A 72 -15.82 -8.44 6.08
N ALA A 73 -15.47 -9.54 6.76
CA ALA A 73 -16.31 -10.11 7.80
C ALA A 73 -16.55 -9.08 8.90
N ASP A 74 -17.69 -9.16 9.59
CA ASP A 74 -18.07 -8.30 10.72
C ASP A 74 -18.25 -6.80 10.39
N VAL A 75 -18.23 -6.40 9.12
CA VAL A 75 -18.60 -5.03 8.72
C VAL A 75 -20.07 -4.74 9.05
N ASP A 76 -20.94 -5.76 8.90
CA ASP A 76 -22.35 -5.65 9.27
C ASP A 76 -22.54 -5.33 10.76
N ASN A 77 -21.69 -5.86 11.64
CA ASN A 77 -21.71 -5.55 13.07
C ASN A 77 -21.41 -4.06 13.32
N LEU A 78 -20.51 -3.44 12.53
CA LEU A 78 -20.25 -1.99 12.62
C LEU A 78 -21.43 -1.16 12.14
N LEU A 79 -22.12 -1.60 11.08
CA LEU A 79 -23.34 -0.96 10.60
C LEU A 79 -24.47 -1.06 11.63
N GLU A 80 -24.60 -2.20 12.30
CA GLU A 80 -25.54 -2.40 13.41
C GLU A 80 -25.22 -1.48 14.58
N LEU A 81 -23.95 -1.39 15.00
CA LEU A 81 -23.51 -0.45 16.05
C LEU A 81 -23.81 1.01 15.71
N LEU A 82 -23.64 1.40 14.44
CA LEU A 82 -24.00 2.75 13.98
C LEU A 82 -25.51 2.98 14.03
N ALA A 83 -26.31 2.00 13.61
CA ALA A 83 -27.77 2.07 13.67
C ALA A 83 -28.27 2.18 15.12
N ASN A 84 -27.73 1.35 16.02
CA ASN A 84 -28.03 1.39 17.45
C ASN A 84 -27.65 2.73 18.06
N TYR A 85 -26.46 3.25 17.76
CA TYR A 85 -26.06 4.58 18.22
C TYR A 85 -26.98 5.69 17.69
N LYS A 86 -27.43 5.61 16.43
CA LYS A 86 -28.36 6.59 15.85
C LYS A 86 -29.70 6.59 16.58
N ALA A 87 -30.23 5.41 16.90
CA ALA A 87 -31.46 5.28 17.69
C ALA A 87 -31.30 5.90 19.09
N SER A 88 -30.20 5.59 19.78
CA SER A 88 -29.89 6.18 21.10
C SER A 88 -29.71 7.69 21.03
N TRP A 89 -29.14 8.23 19.96
CA TRP A 89 -29.03 9.68 19.74
C TRP A 89 -30.39 10.35 19.51
N GLU A 90 -31.30 9.69 18.80
CA GLU A 90 -32.65 10.21 18.56
C GLU A 90 -33.42 10.40 19.87
N GLU A 91 -33.28 9.45 20.81
CA GLU A 91 -33.92 9.46 22.13
C GLU A 91 -33.18 10.34 23.16
N LEU A 92 -31.88 10.16 23.32
CA LEU A 92 -31.11 10.70 24.46
C LEU A 92 -30.30 11.96 24.14
N LYS A 93 -30.14 12.34 22.86
CA LYS A 93 -29.34 13.50 22.42
C LYS A 93 -27.94 13.49 23.05
N GLU A 94 -27.52 14.56 23.72
CA GLU A 94 -26.18 14.69 24.32
C GLU A 94 -25.88 13.63 25.38
N LYS A 95 -26.93 13.03 25.97
CA LYS A 95 -26.82 11.97 26.97
C LYS A 95 -26.56 10.60 26.37
N SER A 96 -26.58 10.44 25.04
CA SER A 96 -26.21 9.17 24.39
C SER A 96 -24.78 8.72 24.73
N LEU A 97 -23.91 9.65 25.13
CA LEU A 97 -22.57 9.35 25.66
C LEU A 97 -22.57 8.56 26.98
N GLN A 98 -23.70 8.55 27.69
CA GLN A 98 -23.89 7.89 28.98
C GLN A 98 -24.76 6.63 28.85
N GLU A 99 -25.09 6.22 27.63
CA GLU A 99 -25.85 5.01 27.41
C GLU A 99 -25.06 3.79 27.94
N GLU A 100 -25.79 2.82 28.49
CA GLU A 100 -25.20 1.64 29.14
C GLU A 100 -24.35 0.80 28.18
N ASN A 101 -24.77 0.71 26.92
CA ASN A 101 -24.09 -0.07 25.90
C ASN A 101 -22.89 0.65 25.24
N ASN A 102 -22.78 1.98 25.41
CA ASN A 102 -21.74 2.84 24.83
C ASN A 102 -21.43 2.51 23.35
N CYS A 103 -22.46 2.44 22.52
CA CYS A 103 -22.42 2.03 21.11
C CYS A 103 -21.42 2.89 20.32
N LEU A 104 -21.31 4.19 20.61
CA LEU A 104 -20.33 5.07 19.97
C LEU A 104 -18.88 4.66 20.27
N TYR A 105 -18.59 4.22 21.49
CA TYR A 105 -17.26 3.71 21.84
C TYR A 105 -16.97 2.38 21.15
N GLN A 106 -17.94 1.47 21.15
CA GLN A 106 -17.79 0.20 20.46
C GLN A 106 -17.58 0.40 18.96
N LEU A 107 -18.31 1.33 18.35
CA LEU A 107 -18.13 1.72 16.95
C LEU A 107 -16.73 2.28 16.69
N GLU A 108 -16.23 3.18 17.54
CA GLU A 108 -14.87 3.72 17.40
C GLU A 108 -13.80 2.64 17.47
N VAL A 109 -13.89 1.74 18.44
CA VAL A 109 -12.94 0.64 18.63
C VAL A 109 -13.03 -0.33 17.45
N GLY A 110 -14.25 -0.70 17.05
CA GLY A 110 -14.49 -1.61 15.94
C GLY A 110 -14.00 -1.05 14.60
N VAL A 111 -14.30 0.21 14.30
CA VAL A 111 -13.79 0.89 13.09
C VAL A 111 -12.28 0.99 13.11
N LYS A 112 -11.66 1.31 14.25
CA LYS A 112 -10.20 1.37 14.35
C LYS A 112 -9.55 0.01 14.10
N GLN A 113 -10.14 -1.05 14.64
CA GLN A 113 -9.66 -2.41 14.43
C GLN A 113 -9.82 -2.83 12.97
N LYS A 114 -11.00 -2.62 12.38
CA LYS A 114 -11.25 -2.94 10.97
C LYS A 114 -10.39 -2.11 10.02
N ALA A 115 -10.14 -0.83 10.32
CA ALA A 115 -9.25 0.00 9.53
C ALA A 115 -7.81 -0.53 9.52
N LYS A 116 -7.35 -1.13 10.62
CA LYS A 116 -6.05 -1.80 10.66
C LYS A 116 -6.03 -3.03 9.75
N GLU A 117 -7.06 -3.87 9.81
CA GLU A 117 -7.20 -5.04 8.94
C GLU A 117 -7.26 -4.65 7.46
N PHE A 118 -8.01 -3.59 7.12
CA PHE A 118 -8.03 -3.03 5.77
C PHE A 118 -6.66 -2.53 5.34
N SER A 119 -5.93 -1.80 6.20
CA SER A 119 -4.60 -1.32 5.85
C SER A 119 -3.63 -2.47 5.57
N GLU A 120 -3.63 -3.51 6.40
CA GLU A 120 -2.79 -4.71 6.18
C GLU A 120 -3.16 -5.41 4.87
N PHE A 121 -4.44 -5.54 4.56
CA PHE A 121 -4.91 -6.09 3.29
C PHE A 121 -4.48 -5.23 2.08
N HIS A 122 -4.60 -3.90 2.17
CA HIS A 122 -4.17 -2.99 1.13
C HIS A 122 -2.64 -3.09 0.89
N ASP A 123 -1.86 -3.18 1.95
CA ASP A 123 -0.40 -3.36 1.88
C ASP A 123 -0.01 -4.67 1.20
N LEU A 124 -0.69 -5.77 1.54
CA LEU A 124 -0.49 -7.07 0.89
C LEU A 124 -0.84 -7.02 -0.60
N SER A 125 -1.99 -6.43 -0.94
CA SER A 125 -2.44 -6.29 -2.33
C SER A 125 -1.43 -5.48 -3.16
N TRP A 126 -0.86 -4.43 -2.57
CA TRP A 126 0.21 -3.65 -3.18
C TRP A 126 1.47 -4.49 -3.41
N GLN A 127 1.93 -5.23 -2.40
CA GLN A 127 3.13 -6.08 -2.52
C GLN A 127 2.96 -7.15 -3.60
N GLU A 128 1.80 -7.81 -3.66
CA GLU A 128 1.50 -8.82 -4.68
C GLU A 128 1.52 -8.23 -6.09
N TRP A 129 0.87 -7.07 -6.29
CA TRP A 129 0.90 -6.38 -7.58
C TRP A 129 2.32 -6.03 -8.00
N VAL A 130 3.16 -5.54 -7.08
CA VAL A 130 4.56 -5.21 -7.39
C VAL A 130 5.37 -6.44 -7.74
N ILE A 131 5.20 -7.55 -7.03
CA ILE A 131 5.87 -8.82 -7.35
C ILE A 131 5.47 -9.28 -8.76
N LEU A 132 4.19 -9.15 -9.11
CA LEU A 132 3.70 -9.48 -10.44
C LEU A 132 4.34 -8.57 -11.49
N LYS A 133 4.31 -7.25 -11.30
CA LYS A 133 4.89 -6.30 -12.26
C LYS A 133 6.38 -6.39 -12.42
N ARG A 134 7.13 -6.67 -11.35
CA ARG A 134 8.58 -6.87 -11.44
C ARG A 134 8.92 -7.98 -12.43
N LYS A 135 8.10 -9.02 -12.57
CA LYS A 135 8.35 -10.10 -13.54
C LYS A 135 8.34 -9.60 -14.98
N ASP A 136 7.54 -8.58 -15.30
CA ASP A 136 7.38 -8.06 -16.66
C ASP A 136 8.63 -7.32 -17.17
N PHE A 137 9.47 -6.83 -16.27
CA PHE A 137 10.67 -6.06 -16.62
C PHE A 137 11.97 -6.56 -15.99
N THR A 138 11.95 -7.63 -15.20
CA THR A 138 13.17 -8.14 -14.54
C THR A 138 14.17 -8.66 -15.58
N VAL A 139 15.27 -7.95 -15.72
CA VAL A 139 16.41 -8.36 -16.55
C VAL A 139 17.48 -9.03 -15.66
N PRO A 140 17.96 -10.24 -15.99
CA PRO A 140 19.16 -10.81 -15.37
C PRO A 140 20.37 -9.89 -15.52
N GLU A 141 21.12 -9.66 -14.44
CA GLU A 141 22.26 -8.71 -14.40
C GLU A 141 23.24 -8.91 -15.55
N LEU A 142 23.44 -10.17 -15.97
CA LEU A 142 24.30 -10.49 -17.10
C LEU A 142 23.80 -9.92 -18.45
N ILE A 143 22.51 -10.05 -18.74
CA ILE A 143 21.90 -9.51 -19.98
C ILE A 143 22.00 -7.99 -19.97
N LEU A 144 21.79 -7.39 -18.80
CA LEU A 144 21.94 -5.95 -18.59
C LEU A 144 23.40 -5.50 -18.82
N GLU A 145 24.37 -6.19 -18.22
CA GLU A 145 25.81 -5.93 -18.43
C GLU A 145 26.26 -6.16 -19.88
N ASN A 146 25.63 -7.09 -20.60
CA ASN A 146 25.93 -7.34 -22.01
C ASN A 146 25.50 -6.17 -22.91
N GLN A 147 24.48 -5.39 -22.53
CA GLN A 147 24.11 -4.16 -23.27
C GLN A 147 25.30 -3.21 -23.36
N ARG A 148 26.02 -3.02 -22.25
CA ARG A 148 27.22 -2.19 -22.19
C ARG A 148 28.44 -2.86 -22.82
N ASN A 149 28.73 -4.09 -22.43
CA ASN A 149 30.01 -4.73 -22.72
C ASN A 149 30.10 -5.26 -24.16
N VAL A 150 29.00 -5.86 -24.65
CA VAL A 150 28.91 -6.51 -25.98
C VAL A 150 28.30 -5.55 -26.99
N TYR A 151 27.09 -5.07 -26.73
CA TYR A 151 26.33 -4.26 -27.69
C TYR A 151 26.72 -2.77 -27.68
N LYS A 152 27.65 -2.37 -26.81
CA LYS A 152 28.13 -0.98 -26.64
C LYS A 152 27.01 0.05 -26.41
N ASN A 153 25.87 -0.39 -25.89
CA ASN A 153 24.70 0.41 -25.59
C ASN A 153 24.70 0.82 -24.10
N GLU A 154 25.64 1.71 -23.76
CA GLU A 154 25.80 2.26 -22.39
C GLU A 154 24.55 3.03 -21.93
N ASP A 155 23.90 3.74 -22.86
CA ASP A 155 22.73 4.58 -22.55
C ASP A 155 21.54 3.73 -22.12
N LEU A 156 21.26 2.61 -22.80
CA LEU A 156 20.21 1.67 -22.40
C LEU A 156 20.47 1.09 -21.01
N TYR A 157 21.71 0.65 -20.75
CA TYR A 157 22.13 0.13 -19.44
C TYR A 157 21.91 1.17 -18.32
N LYS A 158 22.40 2.40 -18.49
CA LYS A 158 22.27 3.47 -17.50
C LYS A 158 20.81 3.86 -17.28
N ASN A 159 20.06 4.04 -18.36
CA ASN A 159 18.64 4.41 -18.28
C ASN A 159 17.82 3.35 -17.55
N TYR A 160 18.09 2.05 -17.80
CA TYR A 160 17.43 0.97 -17.09
C TYR A 160 17.78 0.99 -15.60
N LYS A 161 19.05 1.06 -15.22
CA LYS A 161 19.43 1.10 -13.78
C LYS A 161 18.86 2.31 -13.06
N LEU A 162 18.94 3.52 -13.65
CA LEU A 162 18.39 4.74 -13.04
C LEU A 162 16.86 4.68 -12.91
N THR A 163 16.18 4.11 -13.90
CA THR A 163 14.71 3.95 -13.85
C THR A 163 14.34 2.89 -12.81
N LEU A 164 15.10 1.81 -12.70
CA LEU A 164 14.89 0.75 -11.69
C LEU A 164 15.14 1.26 -10.26
N GLU A 165 16.18 2.07 -10.06
CA GLU A 165 16.45 2.73 -8.77
C GLU A 165 15.34 3.70 -8.39
N SER A 166 14.85 4.50 -9.34
CA SER A 166 13.69 5.39 -9.14
C SER A 166 12.44 4.58 -8.78
N PHE A 167 12.19 3.47 -9.49
CA PHE A 167 11.09 2.57 -9.19
C PHE A 167 11.20 1.98 -7.78
N ASN A 168 12.36 1.45 -7.39
CA ASN A 168 12.57 0.89 -6.05
C ASN A 168 12.32 1.93 -4.96
N ARG A 169 12.76 3.18 -5.17
CA ARG A 169 12.55 4.28 -4.22
C ARG A 169 11.07 4.64 -4.06
N GLU A 170 10.36 4.78 -5.17
CA GLU A 170 8.92 5.09 -5.15
C GLU A 170 8.10 3.94 -4.57
N TYR A 171 8.53 2.70 -4.84
CA TYR A 171 7.95 1.49 -4.28
C TYR A 171 8.12 1.38 -2.76
N ASP A 172 9.36 1.49 -2.26
CA ASP A 172 9.67 1.35 -0.83
C ASP A 172 9.03 2.47 0.00
N GLY A 173 8.83 3.63 -0.62
CA GLY A 173 8.16 4.79 -0.03
C GLY A 173 6.69 4.93 -0.37
N PHE A 174 6.02 3.88 -0.88
CA PHE A 174 4.64 4.00 -1.33
C PHE A 174 3.69 4.35 -0.17
N SER A 175 2.90 5.39 -0.36
CA SER A 175 2.04 5.98 0.67
C SER A 175 0.56 6.02 0.27
N PHE A 176 0.15 5.18 -0.70
CA PHE A 176 -1.21 5.14 -1.23
C PHE A 176 -1.73 6.52 -1.68
N LYS A 177 -0.88 7.24 -2.42
CA LYS A 177 -1.26 8.49 -3.10
C LYS A 177 -1.43 8.24 -4.59
N LEU A 178 -2.48 8.81 -5.16
CA LEU A 178 -2.79 8.64 -6.59
C LEU A 178 -1.66 9.13 -7.49
N ASP A 179 -1.04 10.26 -7.17
CA ASP A 179 0.08 10.80 -7.95
C ASP A 179 1.30 9.87 -7.92
N GLN A 180 1.59 9.30 -6.76
CA GLN A 180 2.68 8.34 -6.58
C GLN A 180 2.39 7.04 -7.35
N TYR A 181 1.15 6.54 -7.29
CA TYR A 181 0.70 5.41 -8.09
C TYR A 181 0.90 5.66 -9.60
N ASN A 182 0.45 6.80 -10.10
CA ASN A 182 0.62 7.18 -11.51
C ASN A 182 2.10 7.28 -11.91
N GLN A 183 2.95 7.78 -11.01
CA GLN A 183 4.40 7.85 -11.23
C GLN A 183 5.02 6.46 -11.29
N ILE A 184 4.63 5.56 -10.38
CA ILE A 184 5.11 4.17 -10.39
C ILE A 184 4.69 3.45 -11.67
N ASN A 185 3.44 3.62 -12.13
CA ASN A 185 2.99 3.04 -13.39
C ASN A 185 3.82 3.53 -14.59
N LYS A 186 4.11 4.84 -14.67
CA LYS A 186 4.99 5.38 -15.72
C LYS A 186 6.39 4.78 -15.67
N LEU A 187 6.93 4.55 -14.48
CA LEU A 187 8.23 3.90 -14.31
C LEU A 187 8.18 2.43 -14.75
N VAL A 188 7.10 1.70 -14.44
CA VAL A 188 6.88 0.32 -14.89
C VAL A 188 6.79 0.25 -16.41
N GLU A 189 5.98 1.10 -17.04
CA GLU A 189 5.86 1.16 -18.51
C GLU A 189 7.21 1.44 -19.16
N LYS A 190 7.97 2.41 -18.62
CA LYS A 190 9.32 2.72 -19.10
C LYS A 190 10.29 1.54 -18.90
N LEU A 191 10.21 0.82 -17.78
CA LEU A 191 11.04 -0.36 -17.54
C LEU A 191 10.72 -1.49 -18.51
N ILE A 192 9.44 -1.71 -18.81
CA ILE A 192 8.98 -2.69 -19.81
C ILE A 192 9.46 -2.28 -21.22
N GLU A 193 9.37 -1.00 -21.57
CA GLU A 193 9.88 -0.47 -22.83
C GLU A 193 11.40 -0.70 -22.96
N LEU A 194 12.17 -0.30 -21.94
CA LEU A 194 13.62 -0.49 -21.91
C LEU A 194 13.98 -1.98 -21.94
N HIS A 195 13.23 -2.84 -21.24
CA HIS A 195 13.37 -4.29 -21.31
C HIS A 195 13.15 -4.80 -22.74
N GLY A 196 12.10 -4.34 -23.43
CA GLY A 196 11.83 -4.70 -24.83
C GLY A 196 12.88 -4.21 -25.83
N GLN A 197 13.61 -3.14 -25.51
CA GLN A 197 14.74 -2.66 -26.31
C GLN A 197 16.04 -3.44 -26.06
N MET A 198 16.12 -4.27 -25.01
CA MET A 198 17.31 -5.07 -24.77
C MET A 198 17.38 -6.21 -25.77
N ASN A 199 18.56 -6.36 -26.37
CA ASN A 199 18.87 -7.49 -27.23
C ASN A 199 18.87 -8.77 -26.38
N THR A 200 17.73 -9.43 -26.30
CA THR A 200 17.55 -10.75 -25.67
C THR A 200 17.60 -11.88 -26.71
N ASP A 201 17.33 -11.58 -27.98
CA ASP A 201 17.17 -12.54 -29.08
C ASP A 201 18.47 -13.04 -29.73
N ASN A 202 19.62 -12.42 -29.45
CA ASN A 202 20.91 -12.81 -30.04
C ASN A 202 21.76 -13.69 -29.12
N LEU A 203 21.17 -14.29 -28.09
CA LEU A 203 21.84 -15.28 -27.25
C LEU A 203 21.48 -16.67 -27.79
N PRO A 204 22.46 -17.47 -28.26
CA PRO A 204 22.21 -18.84 -28.62
C PRO A 204 21.52 -19.60 -27.49
N GLU A 205 20.60 -20.50 -27.80
CA GLU A 205 19.79 -21.22 -26.81
C GLU A 205 20.66 -21.93 -25.75
N ALA A 206 21.81 -22.47 -26.19
CA ALA A 206 22.81 -23.08 -25.32
C ALA A 206 23.41 -22.08 -24.31
N VAL A 207 23.68 -20.85 -24.76
CA VAL A 207 24.22 -19.75 -23.94
C VAL A 207 23.17 -19.28 -22.92
N GLN A 208 21.91 -19.22 -23.32
CA GLN A 208 20.80 -18.87 -22.43
C GLN A 208 20.58 -19.95 -21.34
N LYS A 209 20.61 -21.23 -21.71
CA LYS A 209 20.52 -22.37 -20.76
C LYS A 209 21.69 -22.39 -19.77
N PHE A 210 22.91 -22.14 -20.24
CA PHE A 210 24.09 -22.02 -19.38
C PHE A 210 23.90 -20.92 -18.35
N PHE A 211 23.53 -19.71 -18.77
CA PHE A 211 23.36 -18.57 -17.87
C PHE A 211 22.18 -18.72 -16.89
N ASN A 212 21.08 -19.34 -17.31
CA ASN A 212 19.96 -19.65 -16.41
C ASN A 212 20.37 -20.61 -15.29
N SER A 213 21.29 -21.55 -15.54
CA SER A 213 21.81 -22.45 -14.50
C SER A 213 22.79 -21.76 -13.54
N VAL A 214 23.61 -20.83 -14.05
CA VAL A 214 24.62 -20.10 -13.25
C VAL A 214 23.96 -19.04 -12.37
N ASN A 215 22.89 -18.39 -12.83
CA ASN A 215 22.18 -17.36 -12.06
C ASN A 215 21.27 -17.95 -10.96
N ASN A 216 20.91 -19.24 -11.03
CA ASN A 216 20.16 -19.94 -9.98
C ASN A 216 21.09 -20.46 -8.86
N TYR A 217 21.75 -19.53 -8.15
CA TYR A 217 22.65 -19.81 -7.02
C TYR A 217 22.01 -20.61 -5.87
N LYS A 218 20.68 -20.73 -5.82
CA LYS A 218 19.96 -21.38 -4.72
C LYS A 218 19.79 -22.90 -4.83
N PHE A 219 19.86 -23.50 -6.03
CA PHE A 219 19.44 -24.90 -6.19
C PHE A 219 20.26 -25.77 -7.13
N SER A 220 21.17 -25.22 -7.93
CA SER A 220 22.01 -26.03 -8.81
C SER A 220 23.43 -25.49 -8.85
N ARG A 221 24.40 -26.33 -8.50
CA ARG A 221 25.79 -26.09 -8.93
C ARG A 221 25.76 -26.05 -10.46
N PRO A 222 26.22 -24.97 -11.11
CA PRO A 222 26.31 -24.95 -12.56
C PRO A 222 27.23 -26.09 -12.98
N THR A 223 26.69 -27.08 -13.71
CA THR A 223 27.45 -28.21 -14.22
C THR A 223 28.19 -27.80 -15.50
N LEU A 224 29.46 -28.21 -15.61
CA LEU A 224 30.28 -28.00 -16.82
C LEU A 224 29.64 -28.61 -18.08
N ASP A 225 28.69 -29.52 -17.91
CA ASP A 225 27.88 -30.13 -18.97
C ASP A 225 27.11 -29.09 -19.80
N LEU A 226 26.83 -27.91 -19.24
CA LEU A 226 26.16 -26.80 -19.93
C LEU A 226 27.13 -25.86 -20.65
N LEU A 227 28.44 -26.04 -20.47
CA LEU A 227 29.49 -25.30 -21.17
C LEU A 227 29.77 -25.98 -22.53
N THR A 228 28.78 -25.98 -23.42
CA THR A 228 28.93 -26.56 -24.76
C THR A 228 29.97 -25.78 -25.58
N GLU A 229 30.46 -26.38 -26.68
CA GLU A 229 31.42 -25.72 -27.57
C GLU A 229 30.88 -24.38 -28.10
N GLU A 230 29.58 -24.31 -28.39
CA GLU A 230 28.87 -23.08 -28.77
C GLU A 230 28.91 -22.03 -27.65
N VAL A 231 28.69 -22.43 -26.39
CA VAL A 231 28.78 -21.53 -25.23
C VAL A 231 30.22 -21.05 -25.02
N PHE A 232 31.19 -21.93 -25.17
CA PHE A 232 32.61 -21.60 -25.03
C PHE A 232 33.09 -20.64 -26.12
N ILE A 233 32.73 -20.89 -27.38
CA ILE A 233 33.06 -20.01 -28.51
C ILE A 233 32.41 -18.65 -28.31
N TRP A 234 31.12 -18.62 -27.97
CA TRP A 234 30.42 -17.36 -27.72
C TRP A 234 31.02 -16.58 -26.54
N LEU A 235 31.35 -17.24 -25.42
CA LEU A 235 32.03 -16.62 -24.29
C LEU A 235 33.43 -16.10 -24.64
N LYS A 236 34.14 -16.78 -25.56
CA LYS A 236 35.47 -16.40 -26.05
C LYS A 236 35.40 -15.18 -26.97
N GLU A 237 34.49 -15.19 -27.93
CA GLU A 237 34.27 -14.10 -28.89
C GLU A 237 33.80 -12.82 -28.19
N ASN A 238 33.05 -12.96 -27.10
CA ASN A 238 32.52 -11.83 -26.33
C ASN A 238 33.39 -11.43 -25.12
N ASN A 239 34.63 -11.94 -24.99
CA ASN A 239 35.55 -11.65 -23.87
C ASN A 239 34.95 -11.87 -22.47
N MET A 240 34.11 -12.89 -22.32
CA MET A 240 33.45 -13.23 -21.05
C MET A 240 34.03 -14.45 -20.34
N LEU A 241 34.91 -15.21 -20.98
CA LEU A 241 35.59 -16.37 -20.36
C LEU A 241 36.29 -16.03 -19.04
N SER A 242 36.92 -14.85 -18.96
CA SER A 242 37.64 -14.41 -17.75
C SER A 242 36.74 -14.11 -16.55
N LYS A 243 35.42 -14.00 -16.76
CA LYS A 243 34.44 -13.76 -15.70
C LYS A 243 33.96 -15.04 -15.01
N PHE A 244 34.28 -16.22 -15.55
CA PHE A 244 33.88 -17.51 -14.99
C PHE A 244 35.12 -18.23 -14.43
N MET A 245 35.19 -18.37 -13.10
CA MET A 245 36.23 -19.15 -12.43
C MET A 245 35.71 -20.57 -12.12
N VAL A 246 36.46 -21.58 -12.55
CA VAL A 246 36.26 -22.96 -12.10
C VAL A 246 37.00 -23.10 -10.77
N THR A 247 36.26 -23.11 -9.66
CA THR A 247 36.83 -23.43 -8.35
C THR A 247 36.86 -24.95 -8.14
N PRO A 248 38.02 -25.55 -7.84
CA PRO A 248 38.08 -26.97 -7.50
C PRO A 248 37.31 -27.23 -6.20
N ASN A 249 36.52 -28.31 -6.17
CA ASN A 249 35.94 -28.82 -4.93
C ASN A 249 37.09 -29.34 -4.06
N VAL A 250 37.35 -28.67 -2.93
CA VAL A 250 38.18 -29.17 -1.84
C VAL A 250 37.26 -29.74 -0.76
#